data_AF-A0AAD6AFL3-F1
#
_entry.id   AF-A0AAD6AFL3-F1
#
_cell.length_a   1.000
_cell.length_b   1.000
_cell.length_c   1.000
_cell.angle_alpha   90.00
_cell.angle_beta   90.00
_cell.angle_gamma   90.00
#
_symmetry.space_group_name_H-M   'P 1'
#
loop_
_entity.id
_entity.type
_entity.pdbx_description
1 polymer ?
#
loop_
_entity_poly.entity_id
_entity_poly.type
_entity_poly.pdbx_seq_one_letter_code
_entity_poly.pdbx_strand_id
1 'polypeptide(L)'
;RWLEAADLQQELYRHLAQYVPRILCVGGWAASSREEHREEQREDLAVQLLLLAPLEWLLLGEEPSSGLALLQENNQPSPLCGHVFRVGEPTYSCRECAADPTCVLCMQCFLGSTLKPGREDLTAGNTHLQTHTLRRCVCLFSVLLQYSVEMLTWDQEETLPAGLKPPEWADTYLCMLFNDEVHTYEQVIYTLQKAVSCSQKEAVSFATTGRKSRNTSRQSKPLRVQVMHSSVVAHQCFALRALSWMGNIIQYSDGLRRTLCQVCLQKLPEGQFSSLVDKLMLNDSKMWKGARNVYHQLLMNSLLMDLKYKKVFAIQFAKNYRRLQTDFMEDDHERVVSVTSLSVQLFTVPTMARMLMVEQDLMTTIIRTFVDHLRHRDLQGRFQFDRYTAQQAFKFGRVQSLIGDLK
;
A
#
# COMPACT_ATOMS: atom_id res chain seq x y z
N ARG A 1 0.45 -30.85 -0.75
CA ARG A 1 -0.79 -30.43 -1.45
C ARG A 1 -0.60 -29.18 -2.30
N TRP A 2 -0.40 -27.97 -1.76
CA TRP A 2 -0.24 -26.76 -2.60
C TRP A 2 1.00 -26.77 -3.50
N LEU A 3 2.10 -27.39 -3.04
CA LEU A 3 3.34 -27.54 -3.84
C LEU A 3 3.15 -28.37 -5.12
N GLU A 4 2.11 -29.21 -5.18
CA GLU A 4 1.81 -30.11 -6.29
C GLU A 4 0.59 -29.64 -7.09
N ALA A 5 0.00 -28.49 -6.72
CA ALA A 5 -1.22 -27.99 -7.35
C ALA A 5 -0.92 -27.49 -8.78
N ALA A 6 -1.74 -27.92 -9.74
CA ALA A 6 -1.68 -27.43 -11.11
C ALA A 6 -2.14 -25.95 -11.21
N ASP A 7 -3.12 -25.58 -10.39
CA ASP A 7 -3.61 -24.21 -10.24
C ASP A 7 -3.53 -23.78 -8.77
N LEU A 8 -2.45 -23.07 -8.43
CA LEU A 8 -2.24 -22.56 -7.08
C LEU A 8 -3.29 -21.51 -6.69
N GLN A 9 -3.76 -20.69 -7.64
CA GLN A 9 -4.74 -19.66 -7.37
C GLN A 9 -6.05 -20.28 -6.90
N GLN A 10 -6.52 -21.30 -7.61
CA GLN A 10 -7.75 -21.99 -7.25
C GLN A 10 -7.67 -22.67 -5.87
N GLU A 11 -6.58 -23.39 -5.57
CA GLU A 11 -6.41 -24.03 -4.26
C GLU A 11 -6.32 -23.01 -3.13
N LEU A 12 -5.63 -21.89 -3.36
CA LEU A 12 -5.51 -20.84 -2.35
C LEU A 12 -6.86 -20.15 -2.13
N TYR A 13 -7.58 -19.78 -3.19
CA TYR A 13 -8.88 -19.13 -3.09
C TYR A 13 -9.89 -20.03 -2.36
N ARG A 14 -9.88 -21.34 -2.64
CA ARG A 14 -10.72 -22.30 -1.91
C ARG A 14 -10.39 -22.35 -0.43
N HIS A 15 -9.10 -22.33 -0.08
CA HIS A 15 -8.67 -22.29 1.33
C HIS A 15 -9.11 -20.99 2.00
N LEU A 16 -8.89 -19.85 1.36
CA LEU A 16 -9.31 -18.55 1.89
C LEU A 16 -10.82 -18.47 2.06
N ALA A 17 -11.60 -18.93 1.07
CA ALA A 17 -13.07 -18.99 1.14
C ALA A 17 -13.56 -19.79 2.36
N GLN A 18 -12.86 -20.86 2.73
CA GLN A 18 -13.22 -21.69 3.86
C GLN A 18 -12.85 -21.06 5.20
N TYR A 19 -11.64 -20.52 5.34
CA TYR A 19 -11.10 -20.13 6.64
C TYR A 19 -11.28 -18.65 6.98
N VAL A 20 -11.25 -17.75 5.99
CA VAL A 20 -11.29 -16.30 6.25
C VAL A 20 -12.60 -15.88 6.92
N PRO A 21 -13.80 -16.23 6.41
CA PRO A 21 -15.04 -15.87 7.08
C PRO A 21 -15.18 -16.55 8.46
N ARG A 22 -14.71 -17.80 8.60
CA ARG A 22 -14.79 -18.54 9.87
C ARG A 22 -13.95 -17.94 10.99
N ILE A 23 -12.84 -17.28 10.63
CA ILE A 23 -11.93 -16.67 11.61
C ILE A 23 -12.32 -15.20 11.85
N LEU A 24 -12.61 -14.43 10.79
CA LEU A 24 -12.74 -12.97 10.87
C LEU A 24 -14.17 -12.44 10.87
N CYS A 25 -15.20 -13.29 10.70
CA CYS A 25 -16.61 -12.85 10.89
C CYS A 25 -17.08 -12.96 12.35
N VAL A 26 -16.30 -13.59 13.24
CA VAL A 26 -16.70 -13.87 14.62
C VAL A 26 -16.30 -12.69 15.53
N GLY A 27 -17.04 -11.59 15.46
CA GLY A 27 -16.93 -10.53 16.47
C GLY A 27 -17.68 -10.92 17.74
N GLY A 28 -17.09 -10.73 18.92
CA GLY A 28 -17.79 -10.81 20.21
C GLY A 28 -18.57 -9.54 20.49
N TRP A 29 -19.76 -9.40 19.89
CA TRP A 29 -20.60 -8.19 19.98
C TRP A 29 -21.14 -7.89 21.40
N ALA A 30 -20.85 -8.74 22.38
CA ALA A 30 -21.35 -8.66 23.75
C ALA A 30 -20.30 -9.03 24.82
N ALA A 31 -19.01 -8.99 24.48
CA ALA A 31 -17.94 -9.40 25.38
C ALA A 31 -17.45 -8.23 26.25
N SER A 32 -17.09 -8.48 27.50
CA SER A 32 -16.40 -7.49 28.35
C SER A 32 -15.02 -7.14 27.78
N SER A 33 -14.44 -5.98 28.11
CA SER A 33 -13.12 -5.56 27.58
C SER A 33 -11.98 -6.56 27.81
N ARG A 34 -12.11 -7.45 28.80
CA ARG A 34 -11.15 -8.54 29.07
C ARG A 34 -11.38 -9.76 28.19
N GLU A 35 -12.63 -10.02 27.79
CA GLU A 35 -13.01 -11.07 26.86
C GLU A 35 -12.70 -10.65 25.41
N GLU A 36 -12.92 -9.38 25.05
CA GLU A 36 -12.54 -8.80 23.75
C GLU A 36 -11.05 -9.03 23.46
N HIS A 37 -10.15 -8.74 24.41
CA HIS A 37 -8.71 -8.94 24.21
C HIS A 37 -8.33 -10.42 24.06
N ARG A 38 -9.05 -11.33 24.73
CA ARG A 38 -8.82 -12.77 24.61
C ARG A 38 -9.31 -13.32 23.28
N GLU A 39 -10.40 -12.77 22.75
CA GLU A 39 -10.91 -13.08 21.43
C GLU A 39 -10.00 -12.55 20.33
N GLU A 40 -9.49 -11.32 20.46
CA GLU A 40 -8.49 -10.74 19.55
C GLU A 40 -7.22 -11.60 19.48
N GLN A 41 -6.68 -12.04 20.61
CA GLN A 41 -5.53 -12.96 20.65
C GLN A 41 -5.83 -14.30 19.98
N ARG A 42 -7.05 -14.83 20.14
CA ARG A 42 -7.48 -16.09 19.50
C ARG A 42 -7.62 -15.92 17.99
N GLU A 43 -8.19 -14.81 17.54
CA GLU A 43 -8.30 -14.45 16.13
C GLU A 43 -6.91 -14.35 15.51
N ASP A 44 -5.99 -13.60 16.14
CA ASP A 44 -4.62 -13.42 15.65
C ASP A 44 -3.86 -14.74 15.57
N LEU A 45 -3.99 -15.60 16.59
CA LEU A 45 -3.40 -16.92 16.58
C LEU A 45 -4.00 -17.80 15.47
N ALA A 46 -5.32 -17.75 15.26
CA ALA A 46 -5.99 -18.50 14.21
C ALA A 46 -5.57 -18.02 12.82
N VAL A 47 -5.46 -16.71 12.60
CA VAL A 47 -4.92 -16.14 11.36
C VAL A 47 -3.49 -16.60 11.14
N GLN A 48 -2.63 -16.54 12.15
CA GLN A 48 -1.25 -16.98 12.02
C GLN A 48 -1.18 -18.47 11.66
N LEU A 49 -1.88 -19.34 12.38
CA LEU A 49 -1.75 -20.79 12.21
C LEU A 49 -2.47 -21.34 10.98
N LEU A 50 -3.65 -20.82 10.65
CA LEU A 50 -4.52 -21.37 9.60
C LEU A 50 -4.43 -20.62 8.27
N LEU A 51 -4.00 -19.36 8.28
CA LEU A 51 -3.93 -18.55 7.06
C LEU A 51 -2.49 -18.20 6.68
N LEU A 52 -1.65 -17.69 7.60
CA LEU A 52 -0.31 -17.20 7.25
C LEU A 52 0.76 -18.29 7.24
N ALA A 53 0.82 -19.15 8.27
CA ALA A 53 1.80 -20.23 8.35
C ALA A 53 1.76 -21.15 7.12
N PRO A 54 0.60 -21.59 6.59
CA PRO A 54 0.57 -22.36 5.35
C PRO A 54 1.23 -21.66 4.15
N LEU A 55 1.17 -20.33 4.07
CA LEU A 55 1.83 -19.53 3.03
C LEU A 55 3.35 -19.54 3.21
N GLU A 56 3.82 -19.46 4.46
CA GLU A 56 5.24 -19.54 4.81
C GLU A 56 5.82 -20.91 4.47
N TRP A 57 5.12 -21.99 4.84
CA TRP A 57 5.48 -23.35 4.47
C TRP A 57 5.51 -23.55 2.95
N LEU A 58 4.56 -22.97 2.21
CA LEU A 58 4.57 -23.01 0.74
C LEU A 58 5.76 -22.24 0.16
N LEU A 59 6.02 -21.04 0.66
CA LEU A 59 7.10 -20.17 0.20
C LEU A 59 8.47 -20.84 0.38
N LEU A 60 8.72 -21.39 1.57
CA LEU A 60 10.02 -21.90 1.99
C LEU A 60 10.19 -23.38 1.62
N GLY A 61 9.15 -24.19 1.74
CA GLY A 61 9.16 -25.65 1.50
C GLY A 61 9.86 -26.46 2.58
N GLU A 62 10.19 -25.80 3.67
CA GLU A 62 10.79 -26.33 4.88
C GLU A 62 10.21 -25.57 6.08
N GLU A 63 10.67 -25.90 7.28
CA GLU A 63 10.20 -25.23 8.50
C GLU A 63 10.43 -23.71 8.41
N PRO A 64 9.39 -22.88 8.62
CA PRO A 64 9.52 -21.43 8.44
C PRO A 64 10.60 -20.77 9.27
N SER A 65 10.80 -21.20 10.51
CA SER A 65 11.83 -20.67 11.41
C SER A 65 13.23 -20.84 10.81
N SER A 66 13.57 -22.06 10.35
CA SER A 66 14.85 -22.40 9.73
C SER A 66 15.01 -21.75 8.36
N GLY A 67 13.99 -21.82 7.50
CA GLY A 67 14.05 -21.26 6.16
C GLY A 67 14.21 -19.74 6.13
N LEU A 68 13.51 -19.02 7.03
CA LEU A 68 13.66 -17.57 7.16
C LEU A 68 15.03 -17.18 7.71
N ALA A 69 15.57 -17.91 8.69
CA ALA A 69 16.91 -17.69 9.20
C ALA A 69 17.97 -17.90 8.10
N LEU A 70 17.82 -18.97 7.30
CA LEU A 70 18.71 -19.27 6.18
C LEU A 70 18.64 -18.18 5.08
N LEU A 71 17.45 -17.64 4.81
CA LEU A 71 17.30 -16.51 3.87
C LEU A 71 18.03 -15.26 4.36
N GLN A 72 17.96 -14.96 5.65
CA GLN A 72 18.66 -13.82 6.25
C GLN A 72 20.17 -14.01 6.24
N GLU A 73 20.66 -15.20 6.61
CA GLU A 73 22.09 -15.52 6.61
C GLU A 73 22.69 -15.43 5.20
N ASN A 74 21.96 -15.93 4.20
CA ASN A 74 22.38 -15.88 2.80
C ASN A 74 22.04 -14.55 2.10
N ASN A 75 21.41 -13.60 2.79
CA ASN A 75 21.07 -12.33 2.20
C ASN A 75 22.34 -11.52 1.98
N GLN A 76 22.78 -11.43 0.73
CA GLN A 76 23.81 -10.49 0.32
C GLN A 76 23.11 -9.21 -0.16
N PRO A 77 23.05 -8.16 0.69
CA PRO A 77 22.43 -6.92 0.27
C PRO A 77 23.15 -6.36 -0.95
N SER A 78 22.40 -5.63 -1.79
CA SER A 78 22.95 -4.95 -2.96
C SER A 78 24.32 -4.31 -2.66
N PRO A 79 25.36 -4.51 -3.48
CA PRO A 79 26.67 -3.91 -3.26
C PRO A 79 26.67 -2.38 -3.43
N LEU A 80 25.52 -1.79 -3.81
CA LEU A 80 25.34 -0.35 -3.98
C LEU A 80 24.95 0.30 -2.65
N CYS A 81 25.81 1.21 -2.17
CA CYS A 81 25.69 1.87 -0.86
C CYS A 81 24.43 2.72 -0.67
N GLY A 82 24.07 3.54 -1.66
CA GLY A 82 22.90 4.42 -1.59
C GLY A 82 22.93 5.50 -0.50
N HIS A 83 24.06 5.72 0.17
CA HIS A 83 24.19 6.71 1.25
C HIS A 83 23.92 8.14 0.76
N VAL A 84 23.04 8.85 1.46
CA VAL A 84 22.68 10.24 1.17
C VAL A 84 23.52 11.15 2.06
N PHE A 85 24.41 11.91 1.44
CA PHE A 85 25.33 12.81 2.14
C PHE A 85 24.61 13.93 2.86
N ARG A 86 25.09 14.26 4.07
CA ARG A 86 24.71 15.46 4.81
C ARG A 86 25.63 16.64 4.46
N VAL A 87 25.16 17.86 4.69
CA VAL A 87 25.98 19.06 4.49
C VAL A 87 27.21 19.00 5.40
N GLY A 88 28.41 19.09 4.81
CA GLY A 88 29.69 18.99 5.52
C GLY A 88 30.23 17.56 5.68
N GLU A 89 29.53 16.55 5.17
CA GLU A 89 30.01 15.16 5.19
C GLU A 89 31.10 14.92 4.12
N PRO A 90 32.20 14.22 4.45
CA PRO A 90 33.28 13.97 3.49
C PRO A 90 32.83 13.01 2.38
N THR A 91 33.16 13.37 1.14
CA THR A 91 32.98 12.54 -0.06
C THR A 91 34.33 12.12 -0.61
N TYR A 92 34.40 10.91 -1.16
CA TYR A 92 35.64 10.34 -1.69
C TYR A 92 35.44 9.99 -3.17
N SER A 93 36.38 10.34 -4.03
CA SER A 93 36.32 10.01 -5.46
C SER A 93 37.65 9.40 -5.91
N CYS A 94 37.57 8.36 -6.74
CA CYS A 94 38.75 7.75 -7.36
C CYS A 94 38.95 8.32 -8.76
N ARG A 95 40.10 8.94 -9.02
CA ARG A 95 40.39 9.59 -10.31
C ARG A 95 40.46 8.61 -11.48
N GLU A 96 40.82 7.36 -11.21
CA GLU A 96 41.02 6.33 -12.24
C GLU A 96 39.76 5.47 -12.45
N CYS A 97 38.93 5.31 -11.42
CA CYS A 97 37.73 4.47 -11.48
C CYS A 97 36.43 5.25 -11.74
N ALA A 98 36.42 6.57 -11.52
CA ALA A 98 35.24 7.39 -11.73
C ALA A 98 34.89 7.50 -13.22
N ALA A 99 33.66 7.15 -13.58
CA ALA A 99 33.15 7.33 -14.95
C ALA A 99 33.00 8.82 -15.31
N ASP A 100 32.70 9.66 -14.32
CA ASP A 100 32.60 11.11 -14.45
C ASP A 100 32.88 11.81 -13.09
N PRO A 101 33.13 13.14 -13.07
CA PRO A 101 33.49 13.88 -11.86
C PRO A 101 32.43 13.90 -10.75
N THR A 102 31.21 13.44 -11.00
CA THR A 102 30.14 13.34 -9.99
C THR A 102 30.14 11.99 -9.25
N CYS A 103 30.96 11.03 -9.69
CA CYS A 103 31.12 9.75 -9.01
C CYS A 103 31.83 9.91 -7.66
N VAL A 104 31.07 9.69 -6.58
CA VAL A 104 31.56 9.78 -5.20
C VAL A 104 31.13 8.57 -4.36
N LEU A 105 31.96 8.21 -3.39
CA LEU A 105 31.77 7.15 -2.41
C LEU A 105 31.67 7.76 -1.01
N CYS A 106 30.86 7.14 -0.14
CA CYS A 106 30.89 7.45 1.28
C CYS A 106 32.17 6.89 1.92
N MET A 107 32.50 7.34 3.13
CA MET A 107 33.71 6.91 3.84
C MET A 107 33.81 5.38 3.97
N GLN A 108 32.70 4.71 4.30
CA GLN A 108 32.67 3.26 4.47
C GLN A 108 32.96 2.52 3.15
N CYS A 109 32.39 2.98 2.03
CA CYS A 109 32.65 2.39 0.73
C CYS A 109 34.06 2.66 0.21
N PHE A 110 34.59 3.85 0.48
CA PHE A 110 35.97 4.18 0.15
C PHE A 110 36.96 3.27 0.90
N LEU A 111 36.83 3.15 2.22
CA LEU A 111 37.66 2.27 3.04
C LEU A 111 37.48 0.78 2.69
N GLY A 112 36.28 0.36 2.31
CA GLY A 112 36.01 -1.01 1.84
C GLY A 112 36.63 -1.33 0.48
N SER A 113 36.82 -0.32 -0.37
CA SER A 113 37.40 -0.48 -1.72
C SER A 113 38.92 -0.63 -1.74
N THR A 114 39.63 -0.14 -0.71
CA THR A 114 41.10 -0.18 -0.62
C THR A 114 41.64 -1.50 -0.05
N LEU A 115 40.77 -2.40 0.44
CA LEU A 115 41.16 -3.61 1.19
C LEU A 115 41.15 -4.94 0.41
N LYS A 116 40.91 -4.98 -0.92
CA LYS A 116 40.99 -6.24 -1.69
C LYS A 116 41.48 -6.05 -3.14
N PRO A 117 42.59 -6.68 -3.56
CA PRO A 117 42.91 -6.84 -4.97
C PRO A 117 42.17 -8.08 -5.52
N GLY A 118 41.30 -7.87 -6.50
CA GLY A 118 40.69 -8.94 -7.31
C GLY A 118 39.16 -9.05 -7.19
N ARG A 119 38.44 -8.33 -8.03
CA ARG A 119 37.16 -8.80 -8.58
C ARG A 119 36.89 -8.12 -9.91
N GLU A 120 37.02 -8.92 -10.96
CA GLU A 120 36.58 -8.64 -12.33
C GLU A 120 35.07 -8.34 -12.38
N ASP A 121 34.64 -7.65 -13.43
CA ASP A 121 33.27 -7.22 -13.74
C ASP A 121 32.17 -8.16 -13.24
N LEU A 122 31.45 -7.74 -12.20
CA LEU A 122 30.18 -8.33 -11.77
C LEU A 122 29.02 -7.46 -12.28
N THR A 123 28.87 -7.39 -13.59
CA THR A 123 27.54 -7.13 -14.15
C THR A 123 26.69 -8.39 -13.92
N ALA A 124 25.51 -8.20 -13.32
CA ALA A 124 24.61 -9.23 -12.76
C ALA A 124 24.99 -9.77 -11.37
N GLY A 125 24.71 -8.98 -10.33
CA GLY A 125 24.57 -9.49 -8.96
C GLY A 125 23.39 -10.48 -8.87
N ASN A 126 23.67 -11.76 -9.07
CA ASN A 126 22.77 -12.87 -8.81
C ASN A 126 22.48 -12.93 -7.30
N THR A 127 21.44 -12.23 -6.85
CA THR A 127 20.72 -12.56 -5.60
C THR A 127 19.98 -13.87 -5.83
N HIS A 128 20.71 -14.98 -5.76
CA HIS A 128 20.20 -16.28 -6.18
C HIS A 128 19.36 -16.89 -5.05
N LEU A 129 18.09 -16.49 -4.92
CA LEU A 129 17.11 -17.39 -4.33
C LEU A 129 17.21 -18.72 -5.09
N GLN A 130 17.21 -19.85 -4.38
CA GLN A 130 17.18 -21.14 -5.05
C GLN A 130 16.02 -21.18 -6.06
N THR A 131 16.24 -21.71 -7.26
CA THR A 131 15.32 -21.56 -8.42
C THR A 131 13.88 -21.98 -8.10
N HIS A 132 13.71 -23.01 -7.27
CA HIS A 132 12.42 -23.49 -6.83
C HIS A 132 11.76 -22.56 -5.79
N THR A 133 12.51 -21.96 -4.86
CA THR A 133 12.03 -20.92 -3.94
C THR A 133 11.61 -19.66 -4.69
N LEU A 134 12.36 -19.24 -5.70
CA LEU A 134 11.99 -18.12 -6.55
C LEU A 134 10.66 -18.35 -7.28
N ARG A 135 10.49 -19.52 -7.91
CA ARG A 135 9.23 -19.87 -8.60
C ARG A 135 8.04 -19.83 -7.65
N ARG A 136 8.18 -20.43 -6.46
CA ARG A 136 7.13 -20.44 -5.44
C ARG A 136 6.79 -19.04 -4.95
N CYS A 137 7.81 -18.22 -4.72
CA CYS A 137 7.67 -16.82 -4.34
C CYS A 137 6.90 -16.00 -5.39
N VAL A 138 7.30 -16.09 -6.67
CA VAL A 138 6.61 -15.41 -7.78
C VAL A 138 5.13 -15.82 -7.83
N CYS A 139 4.84 -17.12 -7.83
CA CYS A 139 3.46 -17.61 -7.89
C CYS A 139 2.64 -17.16 -6.67
N LEU A 140 3.18 -17.32 -5.47
CA LEU A 140 2.51 -16.96 -4.22
C LEU A 140 2.22 -15.47 -4.13
N PHE A 141 3.23 -14.62 -4.38
CA PHE A 141 3.06 -13.17 -4.37
C PHE A 141 2.10 -12.71 -5.46
N SER A 142 2.11 -13.32 -6.65
CA SER A 142 1.17 -12.98 -7.73
C SER A 142 -0.27 -13.22 -7.29
N VAL A 143 -0.56 -14.41 -6.75
CA VAL A 143 -1.89 -14.78 -6.31
C VAL A 143 -2.34 -13.94 -5.11
N LEU A 144 -1.50 -13.80 -4.09
CA LEU A 144 -1.84 -13.04 -2.88
C LEU A 144 -2.01 -11.55 -3.16
N LEU A 145 -1.12 -10.96 -3.97
CA LEU A 145 -1.26 -9.56 -4.35
C LEU A 145 -2.53 -9.35 -5.17
N GLN A 146 -2.81 -10.22 -6.15
CA GLN A 146 -4.05 -10.14 -6.93
C GLN A 146 -5.29 -10.22 -6.03
N TYR A 147 -5.34 -11.20 -5.12
CA TYR A 147 -6.40 -11.33 -4.11
C TYR A 147 -6.55 -10.05 -3.28
N SER A 148 -5.45 -9.50 -2.75
CA SER A 148 -5.48 -8.31 -1.91
C SER A 148 -5.93 -7.07 -2.70
N VAL A 149 -5.42 -6.86 -3.91
CA VAL A 149 -5.84 -5.74 -4.76
C VAL A 149 -7.31 -5.86 -5.12
N GLU A 150 -7.77 -7.06 -5.51
CA GLU A 150 -9.17 -7.32 -5.85
C GLU A 150 -10.09 -7.02 -4.67
N MET A 151 -9.81 -7.56 -3.48
CA MET A 151 -10.65 -7.35 -2.31
C MET A 151 -10.66 -5.89 -1.80
N LEU A 152 -9.51 -5.20 -1.84
CA LEU A 152 -9.42 -3.79 -1.40
C LEU A 152 -10.05 -2.81 -2.39
N THR A 153 -10.23 -3.23 -3.65
CA THR A 153 -10.90 -2.43 -4.68
C THR A 153 -12.29 -2.97 -5.04
N TRP A 154 -12.78 -3.94 -4.27
CA TRP A 154 -14.08 -4.58 -4.48
C TRP A 154 -15.20 -3.63 -4.07
N ASP A 155 -16.14 -3.39 -4.98
CA ASP A 155 -17.23 -2.43 -4.81
C ASP A 155 -18.60 -3.09 -4.55
N GLN A 156 -18.69 -4.42 -4.60
CA GLN A 156 -19.93 -5.15 -4.34
C GLN A 156 -20.07 -5.49 -2.85
N GLU A 157 -21.18 -5.09 -2.25
CA GLU A 157 -21.44 -5.21 -0.80
C GLU A 157 -21.90 -6.62 -0.37
N GLU A 158 -22.60 -7.32 -1.26
CA GLU A 158 -23.28 -8.58 -0.95
C GLU A 158 -22.62 -9.80 -1.60
N THR A 159 -21.69 -9.59 -2.55
CA THR A 159 -21.09 -10.68 -3.32
C THR A 159 -19.58 -10.71 -3.15
N LEU A 160 -19.01 -11.90 -3.29
CA LEU A 160 -17.56 -12.12 -3.32
C LEU A 160 -17.08 -12.43 -4.74
N PRO A 161 -15.80 -12.13 -5.05
CA PRO A 161 -15.16 -12.58 -6.27
C PRO A 161 -15.28 -14.09 -6.50
N ALA A 162 -15.13 -14.51 -7.76
CA ALA A 162 -15.18 -15.92 -8.11
C ALA A 162 -14.11 -16.73 -7.35
N GLY A 163 -14.50 -17.89 -6.83
CA GLY A 163 -13.62 -18.77 -6.04
C GLY A 163 -13.49 -18.41 -4.55
N LEU A 164 -14.02 -17.25 -4.11
CA LEU A 164 -14.01 -16.85 -2.69
C LEU A 164 -15.32 -17.11 -1.96
N LYS A 165 -16.36 -17.61 -2.65
CA LYS A 165 -17.62 -17.96 -1.99
C LYS A 165 -17.39 -19.11 -0.99
N PRO A 166 -17.70 -18.92 0.31
CA PRO A 166 -17.59 -19.97 1.31
C PRO A 166 -18.51 -21.16 1.00
N PRO A 167 -18.18 -22.36 1.51
CA PRO A 167 -19.04 -23.54 1.38
C PRO A 167 -20.42 -23.35 2.05
N GLU A 168 -20.45 -22.59 3.15
CA GLU A 168 -21.65 -22.23 3.89
C GLU A 168 -21.83 -20.71 3.77
N TRP A 169 -22.90 -20.29 3.10
CA TRP A 169 -23.26 -18.87 2.95
C TRP A 169 -24.29 -18.51 4.01
N ALA A 170 -23.84 -17.92 5.12
CA ALA A 170 -24.71 -17.44 6.17
C ALA A 170 -25.15 -16.00 5.88
N ASP A 171 -26.44 -15.69 6.02
CA ASP A 171 -27.01 -14.34 5.83
C ASP A 171 -26.66 -13.40 6.99
N THR A 172 -25.37 -13.22 7.25
CA THR A 172 -24.85 -12.34 8.30
C THR A 172 -24.30 -11.06 7.68
N TYR A 173 -24.87 -9.93 8.06
CA TYR A 173 -24.53 -8.60 7.55
C TYR A 173 -23.99 -7.69 8.65
N LEU A 174 -23.09 -6.80 8.27
CA LEU A 174 -22.45 -5.82 9.13
C LEU A 174 -22.85 -4.41 8.71
N CYS A 175 -23.19 -3.57 9.68
CA CYS A 175 -23.38 -2.15 9.46
C CYS A 175 -22.04 -1.42 9.63
N MET A 176 -21.48 -0.96 8.53
CA MET A 176 -20.20 -0.25 8.48
C MET A 176 -20.45 1.24 8.61
N LEU A 177 -19.83 1.85 9.64
CA LEU A 177 -19.79 3.29 9.83
C LEU A 177 -18.43 3.83 9.36
N PHE A 178 -18.43 4.72 8.38
CA PHE A 178 -17.19 5.31 7.88
C PHE A 178 -16.86 6.57 8.66
N ASN A 179 -15.66 6.58 9.24
CA ASN A 179 -15.10 7.78 9.83
C ASN A 179 -14.66 8.75 8.72
N ASP A 180 -15.01 10.02 8.85
CA ASP A 180 -14.56 11.08 7.96
C ASP A 180 -13.80 12.15 8.77
N GLU A 181 -13.05 13.01 8.09
CA GLU A 181 -12.31 14.10 8.75
C GLU A 181 -13.23 15.32 9.04
N VAL A 182 -14.56 15.14 8.94
CA VAL A 182 -15.56 16.20 9.14
C VAL A 182 -16.19 16.07 10.51
N HIS A 183 -16.65 14.88 10.88
CA HIS A 183 -17.35 14.62 12.13
C HIS A 183 -16.38 14.42 13.30
N THR A 184 -16.69 15.05 14.44
CA THR A 184 -15.95 14.77 15.66
C THR A 184 -16.34 13.40 16.24
N TYR A 185 -15.41 12.76 16.94
CA TYR A 185 -15.68 11.50 17.63
C TYR A 185 -16.89 11.59 18.58
N GLU A 186 -17.07 12.73 19.25
CA GLU A 186 -18.23 12.98 20.12
C GLU A 186 -19.55 13.03 19.34
N GLN A 187 -19.57 13.68 18.17
CA GLN A 187 -20.74 13.72 17.28
C GLN A 187 -21.10 12.32 16.78
N VAL A 188 -20.09 11.51 16.44
CA VAL A 188 -20.28 10.12 16.02
C VAL A 188 -20.90 9.28 17.13
N ILE A 189 -20.33 9.33 18.35
CA ILE A 189 -20.86 8.62 19.51
C ILE A 189 -22.31 9.03 19.79
N TYR A 190 -22.59 10.33 19.83
CA TYR A 190 -23.94 10.83 20.10
C TYR A 190 -24.95 10.35 19.05
N THR A 191 -24.56 10.34 17.78
CA THR A 191 -25.40 9.85 16.68
C THR A 191 -25.67 8.36 16.81
N LEU A 192 -24.66 7.55 17.15
CA LEU A 192 -24.80 6.12 17.40
C LEU A 192 -25.72 5.80 18.58
N GLN A 193 -25.59 6.53 19.69
CA GLN A 193 -26.46 6.38 20.85
C GLN A 193 -27.93 6.60 20.48
N LYS A 194 -28.22 7.63 19.66
CA LYS A 194 -29.58 7.93 19.21
C LYS A 194 -30.11 6.92 18.20
N ALA A 195 -29.29 6.51 17.23
CA ALA A 195 -29.73 5.62 16.16
C ALA A 195 -29.94 4.17 16.62
N VAL A 196 -29.07 3.68 17.51
CA VAL A 196 -29.07 2.28 17.97
C VAL A 196 -29.69 2.13 19.37
N SER A 197 -30.00 3.25 20.05
CA SER A 197 -30.51 3.26 21.43
C SER A 197 -29.58 2.53 22.41
N CYS A 198 -28.26 2.74 22.25
CA CYS A 198 -27.22 2.14 23.08
C CYS A 198 -26.64 3.13 24.11
N SER A 199 -25.96 2.60 25.12
CA SER A 199 -25.24 3.39 26.13
C SER A 199 -24.03 4.11 25.53
N GLN A 200 -23.52 5.12 26.24
CA GLN A 200 -22.33 5.84 25.78
C GLN A 200 -21.09 4.93 25.68
N LYS A 201 -20.98 3.93 26.56
CA LYS A 201 -19.87 2.96 26.53
C LYS A 201 -19.96 2.04 25.30
N GLU A 202 -21.16 1.58 24.96
CA GLU A 202 -21.39 0.75 23.77
C GLU A 202 -21.18 1.55 22.47
N ALA A 203 -21.69 2.79 22.40
CA ALA A 203 -21.46 3.67 21.25
C ALA A 203 -19.98 4.00 21.06
N VAL A 204 -19.24 4.20 22.16
CA VAL A 204 -17.78 4.32 22.10
C VAL A 204 -17.18 3.02 21.56
N SER A 205 -17.55 1.84 22.08
CA SER A 205 -17.04 0.55 21.56
C SER A 205 -17.30 0.43 20.05
N PHE A 206 -18.54 0.61 19.58
CA PHE A 206 -18.89 0.58 18.16
C PHE A 206 -18.08 1.55 17.30
N ALA A 207 -17.84 2.77 17.79
CA ALA A 207 -17.03 3.77 17.11
C ALA A 207 -15.52 3.48 17.17
N THR A 208 -15.05 2.68 18.13
CA THR A 208 -13.63 2.33 18.32
C THR A 208 -13.22 1.06 17.61
N THR A 209 -14.15 0.12 17.38
CA THR A 209 -13.94 -1.05 16.52
C THR A 209 -13.69 -0.62 15.06
N GLY A 210 -14.08 0.61 14.70
CA GLY A 210 -13.56 1.37 13.57
C GLY A 210 -12.34 2.22 13.95
N ARG A 211 -11.27 2.18 13.14
CA ARG A 211 -10.00 2.86 13.44
C ARG A 211 -10.16 4.39 13.57
N LYS A 212 -9.63 4.91 14.69
CA LYS A 212 -9.68 6.31 15.12
C LYS A 212 -9.12 7.31 14.08
N SER A 213 -9.85 8.39 13.84
CA SER A 213 -9.31 9.67 13.33
C SER A 213 -9.78 10.81 14.23
N ARG A 214 -8.98 11.88 14.29
CA ARG A 214 -9.11 13.01 15.21
C ARG A 214 -9.11 14.31 14.39
N ASN A 215 -10.22 15.05 14.45
CA ASN A 215 -10.40 16.52 14.42
C ASN A 215 -11.59 16.99 13.56
N THR A 216 -11.86 18.29 13.65
CA THR A 216 -13.17 18.94 13.70
C THR A 216 -13.60 19.65 12.41
N SER A 217 -14.87 19.53 12.01
CA SER A 217 -15.59 20.60 11.29
C SER A 217 -17.11 20.50 11.46
N ARG A 218 -17.78 21.63 11.69
CA ARG A 218 -19.25 21.72 11.67
C ARG A 218 -19.73 21.78 10.22
N GLN A 219 -20.01 20.63 9.60
CA GLN A 219 -20.78 20.56 8.36
C GLN A 219 -21.99 19.62 8.52
N SER A 220 -23.07 19.92 7.81
CA SER A 220 -24.35 19.21 7.86
C SER A 220 -24.42 17.94 6.99
N LYS A 221 -23.26 17.38 6.61
CA LYS A 221 -23.23 16.17 5.78
C LYS A 221 -23.54 14.98 6.68
N PRO A 222 -24.46 14.06 6.33
CA PRO A 222 -24.71 12.87 7.13
C PRO A 222 -23.49 11.94 7.15
N LEU A 223 -23.29 11.21 8.26
CA LEU A 223 -22.30 10.15 8.35
C LEU A 223 -22.57 9.08 7.29
N ARG A 224 -21.51 8.61 6.62
CA ARG A 224 -21.63 7.54 5.63
C ARG A 224 -21.78 6.20 6.35
N VAL A 225 -22.86 5.49 6.02
CA VAL A 225 -23.18 4.15 6.53
C VAL A 225 -23.41 3.22 5.35
N GLN A 226 -22.98 1.96 5.45
CA GLN A 226 -23.15 0.93 4.42
C GLN A 226 -23.39 -0.42 5.08
N VAL A 227 -24.28 -1.23 4.52
CA VAL A 227 -24.54 -2.60 5.02
C VAL A 227 -23.79 -3.56 4.12
N MET A 228 -22.87 -4.33 4.67
CA MET A 228 -22.02 -5.24 3.90
C MET A 228 -22.16 -6.66 4.40
N HIS A 229 -22.06 -7.63 3.50
CA HIS A 229 -22.01 -9.03 3.90
C HIS A 229 -20.75 -9.30 4.73
N SER A 230 -20.90 -9.97 5.88
CA SER A 230 -19.80 -10.21 6.83
C SER A 230 -18.58 -10.88 6.20
N SER A 231 -18.79 -11.80 5.25
CA SER A 231 -17.68 -12.44 4.53
C SER A 231 -16.90 -11.48 3.64
N VAL A 232 -17.54 -10.47 3.04
CA VAL A 232 -16.85 -9.43 2.25
C VAL A 232 -15.90 -8.65 3.15
N VAL A 233 -16.38 -8.23 4.32
CA VAL A 233 -15.58 -7.50 5.33
C VAL A 233 -14.44 -8.37 5.86
N ALA A 234 -14.68 -9.65 6.15
CA ALA A 234 -13.64 -10.60 6.55
C ALA A 234 -12.54 -10.74 5.49
N HIS A 235 -12.91 -10.87 4.22
CA HIS A 235 -11.94 -10.95 3.13
C HIS A 235 -11.15 -9.65 2.94
N GLN A 236 -11.79 -8.48 3.11
CA GLN A 236 -11.12 -7.18 3.11
C GLN A 236 -10.14 -7.04 4.29
N CYS A 237 -10.51 -7.51 5.48
CA CYS A 237 -9.63 -7.54 6.65
C CYS A 237 -8.42 -8.44 6.39
N PHE A 238 -8.64 -9.66 5.89
CA PHE A 238 -7.55 -10.58 5.56
C PHE A 238 -6.65 -10.02 4.45
N ALA A 239 -7.19 -9.33 3.44
CA ALA A 239 -6.41 -8.69 2.39
C ALA A 239 -5.37 -7.71 2.97
N LEU A 240 -5.73 -6.94 4.01
CA LEU A 240 -4.79 -6.09 4.74
C LEU A 240 -3.74 -6.91 5.50
N ARG A 241 -4.15 -7.97 6.19
CA ARG A 241 -3.21 -8.86 6.92
C ARG A 241 -2.20 -9.51 5.95
N ALA A 242 -2.66 -9.90 4.76
CA ALA A 242 -1.82 -10.47 3.70
C ALA A 242 -0.82 -9.45 3.13
N LEU A 243 -1.24 -8.20 2.87
CA LEU A 243 -0.31 -7.13 2.44
C LEU A 243 0.75 -6.85 3.51
N SER A 244 0.36 -6.74 4.78
CA SER A 244 1.29 -6.56 5.89
C SER A 244 2.27 -7.73 6.01
N TRP A 245 1.78 -8.97 5.89
CA TRP A 245 2.62 -10.17 5.89
C TRP A 245 3.64 -10.15 4.76
N MET A 246 3.24 -9.82 3.52
CA MET A 246 4.17 -9.67 2.40
C MET A 246 5.23 -8.61 2.71
N GLY A 247 4.83 -7.46 3.29
CA GLY A 247 5.75 -6.39 3.70
C GLY A 247 6.76 -6.79 4.78
N ASN A 248 6.43 -7.78 5.62
CA ASN A 248 7.35 -8.34 6.61
C ASN A 248 8.26 -9.40 5.99
N ILE A 249 7.71 -10.32 5.19
CA ILE A 249 8.46 -11.42 4.57
C ILE A 249 9.56 -10.92 3.63
N ILE A 250 9.32 -9.84 2.87
CA ILE A 250 10.34 -9.29 1.97
C ILE A 250 11.57 -8.71 2.71
N GLN A 251 11.50 -8.51 4.02
CA GLN A 251 12.64 -7.98 4.80
C GLN A 251 13.72 -9.04 5.06
N TYR A 252 13.37 -10.33 4.94
CA TYR A 252 14.31 -11.43 5.16
C TYR A 252 15.33 -11.59 4.02
N SER A 253 15.01 -11.12 2.81
CA SER A 253 15.92 -11.20 1.66
C SER A 253 15.63 -10.17 0.58
N ASP A 254 16.69 -9.57 0.03
CA ASP A 254 16.63 -8.70 -1.15
C ASP A 254 16.01 -9.40 -2.36
N GLY A 255 16.22 -10.72 -2.50
CA GLY A 255 15.61 -11.51 -3.57
C GLY A 255 14.09 -11.61 -3.43
N LEU A 256 13.56 -11.76 -2.21
CA LEU A 256 12.11 -11.72 -1.96
C LEU A 256 11.54 -10.33 -2.28
N ARG A 257 12.20 -9.26 -1.82
CA ARG A 257 11.79 -7.88 -2.10
C ARG A 257 11.73 -7.60 -3.60
N ARG A 258 12.77 -7.96 -4.36
CA ARG A 258 12.80 -7.78 -5.82
C ARG A 258 11.73 -8.60 -6.53
N THR A 259 11.43 -9.80 -6.04
CA THR A 259 10.36 -10.64 -6.56
C THR A 259 9.00 -9.97 -6.39
N LEU A 260 8.70 -9.44 -5.20
CA LEU A 260 7.47 -8.68 -4.97
C LEU A 260 7.41 -7.44 -5.87
N CYS A 261 8.52 -6.71 -6.02
CA CYS A 261 8.57 -5.55 -6.91
C CYS A 261 8.23 -5.91 -8.37
N GLN A 262 8.74 -7.05 -8.87
CA GLN A 262 8.41 -7.55 -10.21
C GLN A 262 6.92 -7.86 -10.35
N VAL A 263 6.34 -8.54 -9.36
CA VAL A 263 4.91 -8.89 -9.35
C VAL A 263 4.04 -7.64 -9.30
N CYS A 264 4.36 -6.66 -8.44
CA CYS A 264 3.63 -5.39 -8.34
C CYS A 264 3.57 -4.63 -9.67
N LEU A 265 4.69 -4.64 -10.41
CA LEU A 265 4.87 -3.92 -11.67
C LEU A 265 4.61 -4.78 -12.91
N GLN A 266 4.18 -6.03 -12.73
CA GLN A 266 3.89 -6.92 -13.85
C GLN A 266 2.75 -6.33 -14.68
N LYS A 267 2.94 -6.35 -16.00
CA LYS A 267 1.92 -5.86 -16.93
C LYS A 267 0.71 -6.79 -16.91
N LEU A 268 -0.47 -6.21 -16.71
CA LEU A 268 -1.73 -6.95 -16.86
C LEU A 268 -2.03 -7.17 -18.34
N PRO A 269 -2.57 -8.34 -18.74
CA PRO A 269 -3.12 -8.54 -20.08
C PRO A 269 -4.29 -7.56 -20.26
N GLU A 270 -4.27 -6.78 -21.35
CA GLU A 270 -5.30 -5.81 -21.80
C GLU A 270 -6.36 -5.38 -20.76
N GLY A 271 -6.28 -4.15 -20.27
CA GLY A 271 -7.24 -3.63 -19.30
C GLY A 271 -7.06 -2.15 -18.99
N GLN A 272 -7.94 -1.61 -18.14
CA GLN A 272 -7.90 -0.20 -17.71
C GLN A 272 -6.62 0.16 -16.93
N PHE A 273 -5.99 -0.82 -16.29
CA PHE A 273 -4.82 -0.64 -15.43
C PHE A 273 -3.60 -1.33 -16.04
N SER A 274 -2.43 -0.69 -16.01
CA SER A 274 -1.23 -1.29 -16.60
C SER A 274 -0.61 -2.38 -15.72
N SER A 275 -0.84 -2.31 -14.41
CA SER A 275 -0.28 -3.22 -13.40
C SER A 275 -1.20 -3.31 -12.18
N LEU A 276 -0.93 -4.25 -11.27
CA LEU A 276 -1.64 -4.34 -9.99
C LEU A 276 -1.39 -3.11 -9.11
N VAL A 277 -0.17 -2.55 -9.13
CA VAL A 277 0.12 -1.31 -8.39
C VAL A 277 -0.64 -0.12 -8.96
N ASP A 278 -0.81 -0.02 -10.29
CA ASP A 278 -1.64 1.03 -10.90
C ASP A 278 -3.10 0.93 -10.44
N LYS A 279 -3.65 -0.30 -10.35
CA LYS A 279 -5.00 -0.52 -9.85
C LYS A 279 -5.15 -0.08 -8.38
N LEU A 280 -4.15 -0.35 -7.53
CA LEU A 280 -4.13 0.16 -6.16
C LEU A 280 -4.07 1.69 -6.11
N MET A 281 -3.10 2.29 -6.80
CA MET A 281 -2.89 3.75 -6.79
C MET A 281 -4.13 4.51 -7.29
N LEU A 282 -4.73 4.06 -8.39
CA LEU A 282 -5.89 4.71 -9.02
C LEU A 282 -7.22 4.45 -8.28
N ASN A 283 -7.20 3.66 -7.21
CA ASN A 283 -8.32 3.50 -6.29
C ASN A 283 -7.99 3.98 -4.86
N ASP A 284 -6.84 4.64 -4.64
CA ASP A 284 -6.41 5.14 -3.32
C ASP A 284 -7.52 5.98 -2.64
N SER A 285 -8.07 6.96 -3.37
CA SER A 285 -9.12 7.86 -2.87
C SER A 285 -10.40 7.14 -2.42
N LYS A 286 -10.65 5.93 -2.94
CA LYS A 286 -11.82 5.12 -2.58
C LYS A 286 -11.58 4.22 -1.37
N MET A 287 -10.33 4.00 -1.00
CA MET A 287 -9.96 3.16 0.14
C MET A 287 -10.04 3.95 1.45
N TRP A 288 -10.37 3.26 2.54
CA TRP A 288 -10.31 3.82 3.88
C TRP A 288 -8.85 3.99 4.34
N LYS A 289 -8.61 4.97 5.24
CA LYS A 289 -7.29 5.29 5.82
C LYS A 289 -6.44 4.07 6.22
N GLY A 290 -7.08 3.08 6.84
CA GLY A 290 -6.39 1.85 7.27
C GLY A 290 -5.82 1.03 6.12
N ALA A 291 -6.55 0.91 5.00
CA ALA A 291 -6.06 0.25 3.80
C ALA A 291 -4.93 1.03 3.14
N ARG A 292 -5.08 2.35 3.03
CA ARG A 292 -4.05 3.25 2.49
C ARG A 292 -2.72 3.11 3.22
N ASN A 293 -2.76 3.18 4.55
CA ASN A 293 -1.56 3.02 5.39
C ASN A 293 -0.85 1.69 5.11
N VAL A 294 -1.57 0.57 5.05
CA VAL A 294 -0.96 -0.76 4.85
C VAL A 294 -0.31 -0.86 3.48
N TYR A 295 -1.01 -0.48 2.40
CA TYR A 295 -0.43 -0.63 1.07
C TYR A 295 0.64 0.43 0.77
N HIS A 296 0.54 1.66 1.29
CA HIS A 296 1.61 2.66 1.19
C HIS A 296 2.88 2.16 1.89
N GLN A 297 2.75 1.55 3.08
CA GLN A 297 3.89 0.91 3.76
C GLN A 297 4.49 -0.22 2.94
N LEU A 298 3.66 -1.03 2.27
CA LEU A 298 4.17 -2.05 1.35
C LEU A 298 5.01 -1.43 0.22
N LEU A 299 4.54 -0.33 -0.40
CA LEU A 299 5.30 0.38 -1.45
C LEU A 299 6.62 0.95 -0.91
N MET A 300 6.58 1.56 0.29
CA MET A 300 7.75 2.10 0.97
C MET A 300 8.80 1.02 1.26
N ASN A 301 8.38 -0.16 1.74
CA ASN A 301 9.26 -1.27 2.10
C ASN A 301 9.71 -2.11 0.90
N SER A 302 9.13 -1.90 -0.29
CA SER A 302 9.44 -2.67 -1.51
C SER A 302 9.94 -1.78 -2.64
N LEU A 303 9.04 -1.23 -3.45
CA LEU A 303 9.31 -0.51 -4.69
C LEU A 303 10.22 0.70 -4.48
N LEU A 304 10.10 1.37 -3.34
CA LEU A 304 10.91 2.57 -3.04
C LEU A 304 12.31 2.25 -2.47
N MET A 305 12.59 0.99 -2.13
CA MET A 305 13.88 0.55 -1.57
C MET A 305 14.89 0.14 -2.65
N ASP A 306 14.43 -0.32 -3.82
CA ASP A 306 15.30 -0.75 -4.91
C ASP A 306 15.28 0.27 -6.05
N LEU A 307 16.44 0.87 -6.37
CA LEU A 307 16.53 1.97 -7.34
C LEU A 307 15.98 1.60 -8.73
N LYS A 308 16.14 0.33 -9.16
CA LYS A 308 15.62 -0.12 -10.46
C LYS A 308 14.10 -0.04 -10.47
N TYR A 309 13.45 -0.61 -9.45
CA TYR A 309 12.00 -0.64 -9.38
C TYR A 309 11.42 0.72 -9.00
N LYS A 310 12.13 1.52 -8.19
CA LYS A 310 11.76 2.91 -7.87
C LYS A 310 11.65 3.76 -9.13
N LYS A 311 12.58 3.62 -10.08
CA LYS A 311 12.51 4.31 -11.39
C LYS A 311 11.28 3.90 -12.19
N VAL A 312 11.01 2.59 -12.31
CA VAL A 312 9.85 2.07 -13.05
C VAL A 312 8.54 2.54 -12.42
N PHE A 313 8.44 2.48 -11.09
CA PHE A 313 7.29 2.98 -10.34
C PHE A 313 7.10 4.49 -10.52
N ALA A 314 8.18 5.28 -10.50
CA ALA A 314 8.09 6.72 -10.70
C ALA A 314 7.56 7.11 -12.08
N ILE A 315 7.92 6.35 -13.11
CA ILE A 315 7.38 6.53 -14.47
C ILE A 315 5.87 6.25 -14.49
N GLN A 316 5.41 5.16 -13.85
CA GLN A 316 3.97 4.86 -13.74
C GLN A 316 3.22 5.92 -12.94
N PHE A 317 3.80 6.37 -11.82
CA PHE A 317 3.23 7.44 -11.00
C PHE A 317 3.11 8.75 -11.78
N ALA A 318 4.14 9.15 -12.53
CA ALA A 318 4.12 10.34 -13.37
C ALA A 318 3.05 10.28 -14.46
N LYS A 319 2.89 9.14 -15.14
CA LYS A 319 1.85 8.92 -16.16
C LYS A 319 0.43 9.06 -15.59
N ASN A 320 0.22 8.58 -14.36
CA ASN A 320 -1.07 8.64 -13.68
C ASN A 320 -1.28 9.92 -12.86
N TYR A 321 -0.27 10.80 -12.77
CA TYR A 321 -0.24 11.94 -11.85
C TYR A 321 -1.49 12.83 -11.95
N ARG A 322 -1.91 13.18 -13.17
CA ARG A 322 -3.09 14.04 -13.38
C ARG A 322 -4.34 13.44 -12.74
N ARG A 323 -4.59 12.15 -12.97
CA ARG A 323 -5.75 11.44 -12.40
C ARG A 323 -5.65 11.32 -10.89
N LEU A 324 -4.49 10.93 -10.36
CA LEU A 324 -4.26 10.83 -8.92
C LEU A 324 -4.53 12.15 -8.20
N GLN A 325 -4.12 13.28 -8.79
CA GLN A 325 -4.36 14.60 -8.23
C GLN A 325 -5.83 15.01 -8.31
N THR A 326 -6.51 14.73 -9.42
CA THR A 326 -7.96 14.96 -9.52
C THR A 326 -8.74 14.15 -8.49
N ASP A 327 -8.43 12.86 -8.36
CA ASP A 327 -9.04 11.98 -7.36
C ASP A 327 -8.78 12.49 -5.92
N PHE A 328 -7.58 13.02 -5.65
CA PHE A 328 -7.25 13.65 -4.35
C PHE A 328 -7.97 14.99 -4.11
N MET A 329 -8.32 15.76 -5.14
CA MET A 329 -9.09 17.00 -4.95
C MET A 329 -10.51 16.75 -4.44
N GLU A 330 -11.09 15.60 -4.77
CA GLU A 330 -12.44 15.18 -4.36
C GLU A 330 -12.45 14.33 -3.08
N ASP A 331 -11.28 13.86 -2.66
CA ASP A 331 -11.07 13.06 -1.45
C ASP A 331 -11.38 13.87 -0.17
N ASP A 332 -11.84 13.20 0.87
CA ASP A 332 -12.09 13.76 2.20
C ASP A 332 -10.90 13.58 3.15
N HIS A 333 -9.92 12.76 2.80
CA HIS A 333 -8.72 12.51 3.61
C HIS A 333 -7.60 13.53 3.37
N GLU A 334 -6.74 13.72 4.39
CA GLU A 334 -5.54 14.55 4.29
C GLU A 334 -4.51 14.02 3.29
N ARG A 335 -3.69 14.90 2.72
CA ARG A 335 -2.64 14.52 1.76
C ARG A 335 -1.68 13.47 2.31
N VAL A 336 -1.34 13.55 3.60
CA VAL A 336 -0.34 12.66 4.24
C VAL A 336 -0.75 11.19 4.18
N VAL A 337 -2.05 10.89 4.06
CA VAL A 337 -2.58 9.53 3.88
C VAL A 337 -3.05 9.25 2.46
N SER A 338 -2.80 10.15 1.51
CA SER A 338 -3.03 9.93 0.09
C SER A 338 -1.74 9.44 -0.59
N VAL A 339 -1.90 8.58 -1.59
CA VAL A 339 -0.79 8.12 -2.44
C VAL A 339 -0.07 9.27 -3.14
N THR A 340 -0.75 10.41 -3.34
CA THR A 340 -0.13 11.63 -3.90
C THR A 340 1.02 12.15 -3.04
N SER A 341 1.05 11.85 -1.74
CA SER A 341 2.18 12.20 -0.87
C SER A 341 3.48 11.52 -1.27
N LEU A 342 3.44 10.39 -1.99
CA LEU A 342 4.62 9.70 -2.49
C LEU A 342 5.38 10.53 -3.54
N SER A 343 4.79 11.58 -4.11
CA SER A 343 5.49 12.49 -5.02
C SER A 343 6.79 13.03 -4.40
N VAL A 344 6.81 13.30 -3.08
CA VAL A 344 8.00 13.78 -2.39
C VAL A 344 9.13 12.76 -2.36
N GLN A 345 8.83 11.47 -2.45
CA GLN A 345 9.84 10.39 -2.50
C GLN A 345 10.39 10.15 -3.92
N LEU A 346 9.74 10.73 -4.94
CA LEU A 346 10.01 10.47 -6.35
C LEU A 346 10.53 11.71 -7.08
N PHE A 347 9.84 12.83 -6.96
CA PHE A 347 10.09 14.06 -7.71
C PHE A 347 11.14 14.96 -7.06
N THR A 348 11.43 14.77 -5.76
CA THR A 348 12.51 15.50 -5.09
C THR A 348 13.88 14.84 -5.28
N VAL A 349 13.91 13.58 -5.76
CA VAL A 349 15.16 12.85 -6.00
C VAL A 349 15.79 13.39 -7.28
N PRO A 350 16.92 14.14 -7.23
CA PRO A 350 17.34 14.97 -8.37
C PRO A 350 17.61 14.20 -9.67
N THR A 351 18.18 13.00 -9.56
CA THR A 351 18.45 12.13 -10.71
C THR A 351 17.17 11.58 -11.34
N MET A 352 16.17 11.24 -10.52
CA MET A 352 14.87 10.77 -10.99
C MET A 352 14.04 11.92 -11.55
N ALA A 353 14.03 13.08 -10.88
CA ALA A 353 13.33 14.27 -11.34
C ALA A 353 13.77 14.66 -12.76
N ARG A 354 15.09 14.77 -13.00
CA ARG A 354 15.63 15.04 -14.34
C ARG A 354 15.18 14.01 -15.37
N MET A 355 15.25 12.72 -15.04
CA MET A 355 14.78 11.64 -15.92
C MET A 355 13.30 11.79 -16.25
N LEU A 356 12.44 12.03 -15.26
CA LEU A 356 11.01 12.20 -15.48
C LEU A 356 10.66 13.48 -16.26
N MET A 357 11.43 14.56 -16.07
CA MET A 357 11.25 15.80 -16.84
C MET A 357 11.54 15.59 -18.33
N VAL A 358 12.63 14.89 -18.66
CA VAL A 358 13.07 14.69 -20.04
C VAL A 358 12.28 13.56 -20.73
N GLU A 359 12.03 12.45 -20.03
CA GLU A 359 11.46 11.26 -20.64
C GLU A 359 9.93 11.17 -20.51
N GLN A 360 9.32 11.87 -19.53
CA GLN A 360 7.89 11.75 -19.21
C GLN A 360 7.16 13.11 -19.17
N ASP A 361 7.76 14.19 -19.67
CA ASP A 361 7.19 15.55 -19.67
C ASP A 361 6.64 15.99 -18.31
N LEU A 362 7.31 15.60 -17.22
CA LEU A 362 6.77 15.73 -15.86
C LEU A 362 6.40 17.18 -15.52
N MET A 363 7.25 18.17 -15.84
CA MET A 363 6.97 19.58 -15.59
C MET A 363 5.66 20.03 -16.24
N THR A 364 5.49 19.68 -17.52
CA THR A 364 4.30 20.04 -18.26
C THR A 364 3.07 19.35 -17.67
N THR A 365 3.20 18.10 -17.26
CA THR A 365 2.13 17.35 -16.60
C THR A 365 1.71 18.01 -15.28
N ILE A 366 2.66 18.39 -14.41
CA ILE A 366 2.36 19.06 -13.14
C ILE A 366 1.71 20.43 -13.38
N ILE A 367 2.29 21.26 -14.26
CA ILE A 367 1.76 22.60 -14.57
C ILE A 367 0.35 22.52 -15.16
N ARG A 368 0.11 21.64 -16.13
CA ARG A 368 -1.23 21.45 -16.72
C ARG A 368 -2.23 21.01 -15.65
N THR A 369 -1.85 20.07 -14.79
CA THR A 369 -2.69 19.58 -13.70
C THR A 369 -3.03 20.70 -12.72
N PHE A 370 -2.05 21.51 -12.31
CA PHE A 370 -2.26 22.66 -11.43
C PHE A 370 -3.20 23.70 -12.06
N VAL A 371 -2.92 24.08 -13.31
CA VAL A 371 -3.72 25.06 -14.04
C VAL A 371 -5.15 24.57 -14.25
N ASP A 372 -5.36 23.29 -14.54
CA ASP A 372 -6.70 22.71 -14.69
C ASP A 372 -7.53 22.76 -13.40
N HIS A 373 -6.91 22.57 -12.24
CA HIS A 373 -7.63 22.67 -10.96
C HIS A 373 -7.84 24.11 -10.46
N LEU A 374 -7.04 25.08 -10.94
CA LEU A 374 -7.30 26.50 -10.71
C LEU A 374 -8.39 27.07 -11.62
N ARG A 375 -8.67 26.40 -12.74
CA ARG A 375 -9.66 26.84 -13.75
C ARG A 375 -11.08 26.54 -13.27
N HIS A 376 -11.68 27.44 -12.49
CA HIS A 376 -13.13 27.57 -12.49
C HIS A 376 -13.54 28.27 -13.79
N ARG A 377 -14.05 27.50 -14.76
CA ARG A 377 -14.56 28.05 -16.02
C ARG A 377 -16.08 28.16 -15.96
N ASP A 378 -16.61 29.31 -16.40
CA ASP A 378 -18.03 29.45 -16.67
C ASP A 378 -18.45 28.59 -17.88
N LEU A 379 -19.75 28.50 -18.14
CA LEU A 379 -20.32 27.80 -19.30
C LEU A 379 -19.81 28.33 -20.65
N GLN A 380 -19.18 29.50 -20.68
CA GLN A 380 -18.55 30.11 -21.86
C GLN A 380 -17.01 29.95 -21.89
N GLY A 381 -16.44 29.19 -20.96
CA GLY A 381 -15.01 28.91 -20.89
C GLY A 381 -14.16 30.04 -20.29
N ARG A 382 -14.76 31.11 -19.73
CA ARG A 382 -14.05 32.23 -19.10
C ARG A 382 -13.71 31.93 -17.65
N PHE A 383 -12.63 32.53 -17.15
CA PHE A 383 -12.23 32.38 -15.76
C PHE A 383 -13.25 33.07 -14.84
N GLN A 384 -13.81 32.29 -13.92
CA GLN A 384 -14.74 32.76 -12.91
C GLN A 384 -14.08 32.66 -11.53
N PHE A 385 -13.97 33.80 -10.84
CA PHE A 385 -13.55 33.85 -9.45
C PHE A 385 -14.80 33.99 -8.58
N ASP A 386 -15.26 32.88 -8.01
CA ASP A 386 -16.39 32.89 -7.09
C ASP A 386 -16.02 33.52 -5.74
N ARG A 387 -17.02 33.99 -4.98
CA ARG A 387 -16.82 34.55 -3.63
C ARG A 387 -16.22 33.49 -2.70
N TYR A 388 -15.16 33.87 -1.98
CA TYR A 388 -14.41 33.03 -1.04
C TYR A 388 -15.32 32.31 -0.02
N THR A 389 -15.56 31.02 -0.23
CA THR A 389 -16.27 30.15 0.72
C THR A 389 -15.31 29.22 1.46
N ALA A 390 -15.72 28.68 2.61
CA ALA A 390 -14.94 27.67 3.34
C ALA A 390 -14.63 26.43 2.48
N GLN A 391 -15.55 26.04 1.60
CA GLN A 391 -15.35 24.92 0.67
C GLN A 391 -14.30 25.25 -0.42
N GLN A 392 -14.26 26.49 -0.90
CA GLN A 392 -13.20 26.93 -1.81
C GLN A 392 -11.85 27.05 -1.12
N ALA A 393 -11.80 27.53 0.12
CA ALA A 393 -10.57 27.57 0.91
C ALA A 393 -10.00 26.15 1.11
N PHE A 394 -10.85 25.16 1.40
CA PHE A 394 -10.47 23.75 1.48
C PHE A 394 -9.92 23.22 0.14
N LYS A 395 -10.63 23.45 -0.97
CA LYS A 395 -10.16 23.04 -2.31
C LYS A 395 -8.85 23.71 -2.69
N PHE A 396 -8.71 25.01 -2.44
CA PHE A 396 -7.48 25.76 -2.71
C PHE A 396 -6.30 25.24 -1.89
N GLY A 397 -6.51 24.89 -0.62
CA GLY A 397 -5.49 24.24 0.22
C GLY A 397 -4.99 22.92 -0.37
N ARG A 398 -5.88 22.11 -0.98
CA ARG A 398 -5.49 20.89 -1.69
C ARG A 398 -4.69 21.20 -2.96
N VAL A 399 -5.12 22.18 -3.76
CA VAL A 399 -4.41 22.60 -4.99
C VAL A 399 -3.00 23.14 -4.68
N GLN A 400 -2.82 23.83 -3.56
CA GLN A 400 -1.51 24.34 -3.12
C GLN A 400 -0.47 23.23 -2.95
N SER A 401 -0.89 22.00 -2.65
CA SER A 401 0.04 20.88 -2.53
C SER A 401 0.79 20.55 -3.83
N LEU A 402 0.20 20.83 -5.00
CA LEU A 402 0.85 20.68 -6.31
C LEU A 402 2.05 21.61 -6.49
N ILE A 403 2.04 22.77 -5.84
CA ILE A 403 3.18 23.70 -5.85
C ILE A 403 4.37 23.06 -5.12
N GLY A 404 4.10 22.25 -4.10
CA GLY A 404 5.13 21.47 -3.42
C GLY A 404 5.82 20.46 -4.33
N ASP A 405 5.13 19.95 -5.35
CA ASP A 405 5.68 19.00 -6.32
C ASP A 405 6.51 19.67 -7.43
N LEU A 406 6.46 21.01 -7.53
CA LEU A 406 7.29 21.82 -8.44
C LEU A 406 8.61 22.29 -7.79
N LYS A 407 8.72 22.18 -6.47
CA LYS A 407 9.92 22.53 -5.71
C LYS A 407 10.91 21.38 -5.72
#